data_AF-A0A1Y0K3E9-F1
#
_entry.id   AF-A0A1Y0K3E9-F1
#
_cell.length_a   1.000
_cell.length_b   1.000
_cell.length_c   1.000
_cell.angle_alpha   90.00
_cell.angle_beta   90.00
_cell.angle_gamma   90.00
#
_symmetry.space_group_name_H-M   'P 1'
#
loop_
_entity.id
_entity.type
_entity.pdbx_description
1 polymer ?
#
loop_
_entity_poly.entity_id
_entity_poly.type
_entity_poly.pdbx_seq_one_letter_code
_entity_poly.pdbx_strand_id
1 'polypeptide(L)'
;WDLGDGVDKRYPGVLNKEEFTADFEFYARLMFKSIPKCKHSITFFEPWCSAINGYNLGIFAPGHTWDRNKSPVGDRAREPWIVGDNILIGDGKAVKVYREEFKPREGG
;
A
#
# COMPACT_ATOMS: atom_id res chain seq x y z
N TRP A 1 -1.66 -1.08 6.75
CA TRP A 1 -2.85 -0.85 7.60
C TRP A 1 -2.88 0.54 8.22
N ASP A 2 -1.88 1.35 7.91
CA ASP A 2 -1.43 2.57 8.56
C ASP A 2 -1.17 3.63 7.49
N LEU A 3 -1.98 3.62 6.43
CA LEU A 3 -1.92 4.65 5.39
C LEU A 3 -2.19 6.01 6.03
N GLY A 4 -1.35 7.00 5.72
CA GLY A 4 -1.52 8.34 6.26
C GLY A 4 -2.90 8.91 5.89
N ASP A 5 -3.62 9.41 6.89
CA ASP A 5 -4.96 10.00 6.68
C ASP A 5 -4.96 11.15 5.65
N GLY A 6 -3.87 11.91 5.59
CA GLY A 6 -3.69 12.96 4.57
C GLY A 6 -3.61 12.40 3.14
N VAL A 7 -3.11 11.18 2.96
CA VAL A 7 -3.06 10.49 1.67
C VAL A 7 -4.47 10.12 1.23
N ASP A 8 -5.24 9.49 2.12
CA ASP A 8 -6.63 9.05 1.86
C ASP A 8 -7.60 10.22 1.60
N LYS A 9 -7.32 11.39 2.19
CA LYS A 9 -8.06 12.63 1.91
C LYS A 9 -7.66 13.31 0.60
N ARG A 10 -6.40 13.19 0.18
CA ARG A 10 -5.86 13.86 -1.02
C ARG A 10 -6.28 13.12 -2.29
N TYR A 11 -6.19 11.81 -2.26
CA TYR A 11 -6.69 10.88 -3.27
C TYR A 11 -7.28 9.68 -2.50
N PRO A 12 -8.11 8.81 -3.09
CA PRO A 12 -8.77 7.71 -2.36
C PRO A 12 -7.81 6.57 -1.95
N GLY A 13 -6.66 6.93 -1.37
CA GLY A 13 -5.63 6.06 -0.84
C GLY A 13 -5.20 5.00 -1.82
N VAL A 14 -5.26 3.75 -1.37
CA VAL A 14 -4.83 2.58 -2.13
C VAL A 14 -5.67 2.34 -3.38
N LEU A 15 -6.84 2.98 -3.52
CA LEU A 15 -7.66 2.88 -4.74
C LEU A 15 -7.07 3.65 -5.92
N ASN A 16 -6.29 4.71 -5.68
CA ASN A 16 -5.64 5.44 -6.76
C ASN A 16 -4.29 4.79 -7.09
N LYS A 17 -4.23 4.10 -8.23
CA LYS A 17 -3.05 3.36 -8.69
C LYS A 17 -1.82 4.23 -8.90
N GLU A 18 -1.98 5.38 -9.55
CA GLU A 18 -0.87 6.21 -10.01
C GLU A 18 -0.18 6.89 -8.82
N GLU A 19 -0.98 7.59 -8.01
CA GLU A 19 -0.50 8.34 -6.84
C GLU A 19 -0.01 7.39 -5.74
N PHE A 20 -0.78 6.36 -5.38
CA PHE A 20 -0.38 5.42 -4.30
C PHE A 20 0.93 4.72 -4.59
N THR A 21 1.12 4.22 -5.80
CA THR A 21 2.32 3.46 -6.13
C THR A 21 3.55 4.37 -6.25
N ALA A 22 3.38 5.63 -6.65
CA ALA A 22 4.45 6.63 -6.66
C ALA A 22 4.83 7.07 -5.25
N ASP A 23 3.85 7.36 -4.39
CA ASP A 23 4.07 7.75 -3.00
C ASP A 23 4.73 6.62 -2.20
N PHE A 24 4.31 5.36 -2.43
CA PHE A 24 4.94 4.20 -1.78
C PHE A 24 6.37 3.97 -2.26
N GLU A 25 6.66 4.18 -3.56
CA GLU A 25 8.03 4.11 -4.08
C GLU A 25 8.93 5.16 -3.41
N PHE A 26 8.44 6.40 -3.29
CA PHE A 26 9.15 7.48 -2.61
C PHE A 26 9.39 7.16 -1.14
N TYR A 27 8.36 6.67 -0.44
CA TYR A 27 8.47 6.24 0.95
C TYR A 27 9.51 5.13 1.13
N ALA A 28 9.47 4.07 0.31
CA ALA A 28 10.41 2.97 0.38
C ALA A 28 11.86 3.44 0.16
N ARG A 29 12.08 4.29 -0.84
CA ARG A 29 13.38 4.91 -1.13
C ARG A 29 13.91 5.72 0.05
N LEU A 30 13.05 6.52 0.68
CA LEU A 30 13.42 7.31 1.86
C LEU A 30 13.80 6.39 3.04
N MET A 31 13.04 5.31 3.26
CA MET A 31 13.30 4.35 4.32
C MET A 31 14.62 3.61 4.13
N PHE A 32 14.90 3.12 2.92
CA PHE A 32 16.18 2.46 2.61
C PHE A 32 17.36 3.41 2.80
N LYS A 33 17.22 4.68 2.40
CA LYS A 33 18.27 5.69 2.61
C LYS A 33 18.47 6.03 4.08
N SER A 34 17.40 6.09 4.86
CA SER A 34 17.45 6.54 6.26
C SER A 34 17.91 5.46 7.22
N ILE A 35 17.69 4.18 6.89
CA ILE A 35 18.02 3.04 7.76
C ILE A 35 18.93 2.03 7.04
N PRO A 36 20.16 2.41 6.65
CA PRO A 36 21.10 1.52 5.93
C PRO A 36 21.61 0.33 6.77
N LYS A 37 21.30 0.32 8.08
CA LYS A 37 21.62 -0.80 8.97
C LYS A 37 20.62 -1.96 8.81
N CYS A 38 19.45 -1.73 8.22
CA CYS A 38 18.42 -2.74 8.06
C CYS A 38 18.72 -3.60 6.83
N LYS A 39 19.17 -4.85 7.04
CA LYS A 39 19.48 -5.80 5.95
C LYS A 39 18.28 -6.60 5.44
N HIS A 40 17.21 -6.62 6.22
CA HIS A 40 15.99 -7.36 5.90
C HIS A 40 14.79 -6.43 6.03
N SER A 41 14.23 -6.04 4.90
CA SER A 41 13.03 -5.22 4.83
C SER A 41 11.86 -6.03 4.30
N ILE A 42 10.68 -5.80 4.89
CA ILE A 42 9.39 -6.27 4.39
C ILE A 42 8.65 -5.04 3.90
N THR A 43 8.07 -5.10 2.70
CA THR A 43 7.34 -3.98 2.06
C THR A 43 5.92 -3.85 2.62
N PHE A 44 5.13 -4.93 2.51
CA PHE A 44 3.76 -4.98 3.01
C PHE A 44 3.56 -6.15 3.96
N PHE A 45 2.86 -5.90 5.06
CA PHE A 45 2.35 -6.94 5.94
C PHE A 45 0.92 -7.28 5.57
N GLU A 46 0.64 -8.57 5.38
CA GLU A 46 -0.71 -9.12 5.14
C GLU A 46 -1.57 -8.30 4.15
N PRO A 47 -1.19 -8.24 2.87
CA PRO A 47 -1.87 -7.41 1.88
C PRO A 47 -3.35 -7.82 1.67
N TRP A 48 -3.65 -9.11 1.83
CA TRP A 48 -5.01 -9.62 1.80
C TRP A 48 -5.91 -8.99 2.86
N CYS A 49 -5.41 -8.82 4.09
CA CYS A 49 -6.16 -8.17 5.17
C CYS A 49 -6.47 -6.71 4.80
N SER A 50 -5.54 -5.99 4.18
CA SER A 50 -5.79 -4.61 3.72
C SER A 50 -6.91 -4.58 2.67
N ALA A 51 -6.86 -5.46 1.68
CA ALA A 51 -7.83 -5.52 0.59
C ALA A 51 -9.23 -5.97 1.05
N ILE A 52 -9.32 -7.07 1.80
CA ILE A 52 -10.60 -7.66 2.18
C ILE A 52 -11.20 -6.99 3.41
N ASN A 53 -10.44 -6.84 4.49
CA ASN A 53 -11.02 -6.27 5.71
C ASN A 53 -11.22 -4.75 5.59
N GLY A 54 -10.40 -4.07 4.79
CA GLY A 54 -10.50 -2.62 4.55
C GLY A 54 -11.54 -2.24 3.49
N TYR A 55 -11.63 -3.01 2.40
CA TYR A 55 -12.43 -2.63 1.20
C TYR A 55 -13.53 -3.62 0.80
N ASN A 56 -13.75 -4.70 1.55
CA ASN A 56 -14.88 -5.61 1.36
C ASN A 56 -15.78 -5.66 2.61
N LEU A 57 -15.21 -6.13 3.72
CA LEU A 57 -15.94 -6.34 4.96
C LEU A 57 -16.12 -5.03 5.75
N GLY A 58 -15.26 -4.03 5.50
CA GLY A 58 -15.27 -2.74 6.19
C GLY A 58 -14.99 -2.84 7.70
N ILE A 59 -14.26 -3.87 8.14
CA ILE A 59 -13.91 -4.10 9.56
C ILE A 59 -12.66 -3.29 9.93
N PHE A 60 -11.76 -3.09 8.97
CA PHE A 60 -10.55 -2.27 9.13
C PHE A 60 -10.69 -0.96 8.35
N ALA A 61 -9.87 0.04 8.69
CA ALA A 61 -9.79 1.28 7.92
C ALA A 61 -9.43 0.98 6.45
N PRO A 62 -10.02 1.69 5.47
CA PRO A 62 -10.93 2.85 5.61
C PRO A 62 -12.41 2.49 5.90
N GLY A 63 -12.76 1.21 6.03
CA GLY A 63 -14.13 0.79 6.36
C GLY A 63 -15.07 0.76 5.15
N HIS A 64 -14.53 0.57 3.95
CA HIS A 64 -15.32 0.47 2.73
C HIS A 64 -16.06 -0.86 2.70
N THR A 65 -17.37 -0.80 2.48
CA THR A 65 -18.20 -1.98 2.34
C THR A 65 -19.44 -1.70 1.50
N TRP A 66 -20.02 -2.75 0.93
CA TRP A 66 -21.25 -2.64 0.15
C TRP A 66 -22.49 -2.36 1.02
N ASP A 67 -22.42 -2.68 2.32
CA ASP A 67 -23.51 -2.45 3.28
C ASP A 67 -23.64 -0.95 3.59
N ARG A 68 -24.68 -0.32 3.02
CA ARG A 68 -24.95 1.11 3.17
C ARG A 68 -25.34 1.52 4.58
N ASN A 69 -25.66 0.57 5.47
CA ASN A 69 -25.86 0.86 6.88
C ASN A 69 -24.53 1.07 7.63
N LYS A 70 -23.42 0.56 7.08
CA LYS A 70 -22.08 0.62 7.69
C LYS A 70 -21.18 1.63 7.01
N SER A 71 -21.24 1.72 5.69
CA SER A 71 -20.41 2.64 4.92
C SER A 71 -21.19 3.26 3.76
N PRO A 72 -21.13 4.59 3.57
CA PRO A 72 -21.77 5.26 2.45
C PRO A 72 -21.12 4.89 1.11
N VAL A 73 -19.89 4.36 1.13
CA VAL A 73 -19.05 4.07 -0.03
C VAL A 73 -18.51 2.63 0.04
N GLY A 74 -18.19 2.06 -1.13
CA GLY A 74 -17.68 0.70 -1.22
C GLY A 74 -18.35 -0.11 -2.31
N ASP A 75 -17.52 -0.77 -3.12
CA ASP A 75 -17.89 -1.81 -4.08
C ASP A 75 -17.11 -3.10 -3.82
N ARG A 76 -17.79 -4.08 -3.20
CA ARG A 76 -17.24 -5.39 -2.86
C ARG A 76 -16.71 -6.17 -4.08
N ALA A 77 -17.22 -5.89 -5.27
CA ALA A 77 -16.88 -6.63 -6.48
C ALA A 77 -15.63 -6.08 -7.18
N ARG A 78 -15.19 -4.85 -6.84
CA ARG A 78 -14.11 -4.16 -7.54
C ARG A 78 -13.00 -3.68 -6.62
N GLU A 79 -13.34 -2.97 -5.54
CA GLU A 79 -12.36 -2.28 -4.70
C GLU A 79 -11.29 -3.20 -4.11
N PRO A 80 -11.62 -4.40 -3.58
CA PRO A 80 -10.59 -5.29 -3.02
C PRO A 80 -9.56 -5.74 -4.06
N TRP A 81 -9.99 -5.94 -5.31
CA TRP A 81 -9.11 -6.38 -6.39
C TRP A 81 -8.23 -5.25 -6.90
N ILE A 82 -8.77 -4.02 -6.97
CA ILE A 82 -8.01 -2.82 -7.30
C ILE A 82 -6.93 -2.58 -6.25
N VAL A 83 -7.29 -2.67 -4.96
CA VAL A 83 -6.37 -2.52 -3.84
C VAL A 83 -5.29 -3.61 -3.87
N GLY A 84 -5.68 -4.86 -4.13
CA GLY A 84 -4.73 -5.96 -4.30
C GLY A 84 -3.71 -5.70 -5.43
N ASP A 85 -4.17 -5.31 -6.62
CA ASP A 85 -3.31 -4.98 -7.76
C ASP A 85 -2.35 -3.83 -7.44
N ASN A 86 -2.86 -2.76 -6.83
CA ASN A 86 -2.08 -1.58 -6.51
C ASN A 86 -1.00 -1.87 -5.45
N ILE A 87 -1.30 -2.72 -4.46
CA ILE A 87 -0.32 -3.16 -3.47
C ILE A 87 0.79 -3.98 -4.15
N LEU A 88 0.45 -4.90 -5.05
CA LEU A 88 1.45 -5.69 -5.79
C LEU A 88 2.36 -4.81 -6.67
N ILE A 89 1.79 -3.79 -7.30
CA ILE A 89 2.56 -2.86 -8.13
C ILE A 89 3.46 -1.97 -7.25
N GLY A 90 2.93 -1.48 -6.13
CA GLY A 90 3.72 -0.73 -5.14
C GLY A 90 4.89 -1.56 -4.60
N ASP A 91 4.66 -2.83 -4.30
CA ASP A 91 5.69 -3.78 -3.90
C ASP A 91 6.76 -3.94 -4.97
N GLY A 92 6.35 -4.18 -6.22
CA GLY A 92 7.25 -4.29 -7.36
C GLY A 92 8.14 -3.06 -7.54
N LYS A 93 7.58 -1.85 -7.38
CA LYS A 93 8.34 -0.59 -7.42
C LYS A 93 9.34 -0.48 -6.27
N ALA A 94 8.92 -0.77 -5.02
CA ALA A 94 9.81 -0.72 -3.86
C ALA A 94 10.97 -1.72 -3.98
N VAL A 95 10.69 -2.96 -4.43
CA VAL A 95 11.70 -3.98 -4.68
C VAL A 95 12.67 -3.57 -5.79
N LYS A 96 12.16 -2.93 -6.86
CA LYS A 96 13.00 -2.41 -7.94
C LYS A 96 13.98 -1.36 -7.41
N VAL A 97 13.50 -0.38 -6.63
CA VAL A 97 14.36 0.64 -6.00
C VAL A 97 15.43 0.00 -5.13
N TYR A 98 15.07 -0.96 -4.27
CA TYR A 98 16.04 -1.65 -3.44
C TYR A 98 17.12 -2.36 -4.26
N ARG A 99 16.72 -3.10 -5.30
CA ARG A 99 17.65 -3.91 -6.12
C ARG A 99 18.56 -3.05 -7.00
N GLU A 100 18.08 -1.95 -7.54
CA GLU A 100 18.84 -1.11 -8.46
C GLU A 100 19.75 -0.12 -7.71
N GLU A 101 19.32 0.39 -6.56
CA GLU A 101 20.01 1.53 -5.92
C GLU A 101 20.74 1.19 -4.61
N PHE A 102 20.22 0.23 -3.84
CA PHE A 102 20.70 -0.05 -2.48
C PHE A 102 21.47 -1.37 -2.41
N LYS A 103 20.94 -2.44 -3.01
CA LYS A 103 21.58 -3.77 -3.03
C LYS A 103 23.03 -3.73 -3.56
N PRO A 104 23.37 -3.00 -4.64
CA PRO A 104 24.75 -2.95 -5.13
C PRO A 104 25.70 -2.20 -4.19
N ARG A 105 25.19 -1.24 -3.41
CA ARG A 105 25.98 -0.42 -2.48
C ARG A 105 26.22 -1.11 -1.14
N GLU A 106 25.27 -1.93 -0.72
CA GLU A 106 25.25 -2.51 0.63
C GLU A 106 25.85 -3.92 0.73
N GLY A 107 26.39 -4.46 -0.36
CA GLY A 107 27.17 -5.69 -0.38
C GLY A 107 26.38 -7.00 -0.36
N GLY A 108 25.06 -6.94 -0.16
CA GLY A 108 24.20 -8.12 -0.03
C GLY A 108 24.22 -8.70 1.36
#